data_AF-C6X920-F1
#
_entry.id   AF-C6X920-F1
#
_cell.length_a   1.000
_cell.length_b   1.000
_cell.length_c   1.000
_cell.angle_alpha   90.00
_cell.angle_beta   90.00
_cell.angle_gamma   90.00
#
_symmetry.space_group_name_H-M   'P 1'
#
loop_
_entity.id
_entity.type
_entity.pdbx_description
1 polymer ?
#
loop_
_entity_poly.entity_id
_entity_poly.type
_entity_poly.pdbx_seq_one_letter_code
_entity_poly.pdbx_strand_id
1 'polypeptide(L)'
;MFKRSAKEAFHWVKDCLSIFRQNPAMWMLVALSYVLLFMVIPAMVFLPVILKLLVVIMGPFFLVLALTLYREADYGRDTEFSDIVAQVKPQIGKLVALGGACMVYGILISYVTSGDMQALDDMVNAKADAEALATRAVPLAIKMLVLMTPIFMSTWFAPMLVAHHQFSVWKAIKSSIAGCLTSVLSLTFAWILLTAGLALCMMATGIVVALVTAIIKPVGLILTSLTLLAFLLLATSLMLGLQYVSYRDIFAKKLDAKALEPSAA
;
A
#
# COMPACT_ATOMS: atom_id res chain seq x y z
N MET A 1 -16.83 18.77 10.91
CA MET A 1 -15.70 18.13 10.22
C MET A 1 -15.62 16.63 10.54
N PHE A 2 -15.39 16.23 11.80
CA PHE A 2 -15.29 14.82 12.23
C PHE A 2 -16.42 13.88 11.77
N LYS A 3 -17.69 14.25 11.99
CA LYS A 3 -18.83 13.41 11.57
C LYS A 3 -18.86 13.12 10.06
N ARG A 4 -18.44 14.09 9.24
CA ARG A 4 -18.36 13.94 7.78
C ARG A 4 -17.25 12.96 7.40
N SER A 5 -16.06 13.13 7.96
CA SER A 5 -14.91 12.25 7.70
C SER A 5 -15.15 10.82 8.16
N ALA A 6 -15.81 10.61 9.30
CA ALA A 6 -16.17 9.28 9.77
C ALA A 6 -17.19 8.58 8.86
N LYS A 7 -18.19 9.32 8.36
CA LYS A 7 -19.17 8.79 7.40
C LYS A 7 -18.52 8.42 6.07
N GLU A 8 -17.64 9.28 5.57
CA GLU A 8 -16.86 9.03 4.35
C GLU A 8 -15.97 7.79 4.50
N ALA A 9 -15.23 7.69 5.61
CA ALA A 9 -14.43 6.52 5.94
C ALA A 9 -15.25 5.22 5.96
N PHE A 10 -16.42 5.25 6.61
CA PHE A 10 -17.31 4.09 6.66
C PHE A 10 -17.79 3.68 5.26
N HIS A 11 -18.14 4.64 4.40
CA HIS A 11 -18.49 4.35 3.01
C HIS A 11 -17.32 3.74 2.24
N TRP A 12 -16.10 4.28 2.37
CA TRP A 12 -14.91 3.71 1.73
C TRP A 12 -14.64 2.27 2.16
N VAL A 13 -14.77 1.98 3.46
CA VAL A 13 -14.61 0.61 3.96
C VAL A 13 -15.69 -0.31 3.40
N LYS A 14 -16.95 0.16 3.35
CA LYS A 14 -18.05 -0.61 2.77
C LYS A 14 -17.81 -0.91 1.29
N ASP A 15 -17.39 0.07 0.51
CA ASP A 15 -17.13 -0.06 -0.93
C ASP A 15 -15.93 -0.97 -1.18
N CYS A 16 -14.85 -0.80 -0.42
CA CYS A 16 -13.68 -1.69 -0.47
C CYS A 16 -14.07 -3.15 -0.21
N LEU A 17 -14.87 -3.40 0.84
CA LEU A 17 -15.37 -4.75 1.13
C LEU A 17 -16.37 -5.24 0.08
N SER A 18 -17.13 -4.35 -0.56
CA SER A 18 -18.03 -4.70 -1.65
C SER A 18 -17.26 -5.20 -2.86
N ILE A 19 -16.25 -4.45 -3.31
CA ILE A 19 -15.36 -4.83 -4.42
C ILE A 19 -14.63 -6.13 -4.07
N PHE A 20 -14.12 -6.26 -2.84
CA PHE A 20 -13.43 -7.47 -2.40
C PHE A 20 -14.29 -8.73 -2.54
N ARG A 21 -15.59 -8.65 -2.19
CA ARG A 21 -16.52 -9.78 -2.25
C ARG A 21 -16.87 -10.23 -3.67
N GLN A 22 -16.65 -9.40 -4.69
CA GLN A 22 -16.94 -9.78 -6.07
C GLN A 22 -16.03 -10.92 -6.54
N ASN A 23 -14.73 -10.85 -6.21
CA ASN A 23 -13.75 -11.89 -6.57
C ASN A 23 -12.58 -11.96 -5.56
N PRO A 24 -12.79 -12.54 -4.36
CA PRO A 24 -11.75 -12.59 -3.32
C PRO A 24 -10.44 -13.24 -3.78
N ALA A 25 -10.52 -14.29 -4.60
CA ALA A 25 -9.35 -15.02 -5.09
C ALA A 25 -8.46 -14.15 -5.98
N MET A 26 -9.06 -13.35 -6.87
CA MET A 26 -8.34 -12.39 -7.71
C MET A 26 -7.62 -11.35 -6.85
N TRP A 27 -8.29 -10.76 -5.85
CA TRP A 27 -7.67 -9.75 -5.00
C TRP A 27 -6.56 -10.32 -4.11
N MET A 28 -6.71 -11.56 -3.65
CA MET A 28 -5.63 -12.29 -2.97
C MET A 28 -4.44 -12.54 -3.90
N LEU A 29 -4.67 -12.82 -5.19
CA LEU A 29 -3.59 -13.00 -6.17
C LEU A 29 -2.85 -11.68 -6.46
N VAL A 30 -3.58 -10.57 -6.58
CA VAL A 30 -3.00 -9.23 -6.71
C VAL A 30 -2.18 -8.87 -5.47
N ALA A 31 -2.72 -9.13 -4.28
CA ALA A 31 -2.02 -8.95 -3.02
C ALA A 31 -0.78 -9.84 -2.90
N LEU A 32 -0.85 -11.10 -3.34
CA LEU A 32 0.29 -12.02 -3.37
C LEU A 32 1.38 -11.47 -4.28
N SER A 33 1.01 -10.99 -5.47
CA SER A 33 1.94 -10.35 -6.41
C SER A 33 2.61 -9.13 -5.77
N TYR A 34 1.85 -8.30 -5.05
CA TYR A 34 2.40 -7.16 -4.32
C TYR A 34 3.38 -7.59 -3.23
N VAL A 35 3.01 -8.55 -2.38
CA VAL A 35 3.87 -9.04 -1.29
C VAL A 35 5.15 -9.67 -1.84
N LEU A 36 5.05 -10.48 -2.89
CA LEU A 36 6.22 -11.09 -3.53
C LEU A 36 7.16 -10.02 -4.09
N LEU A 37 6.62 -9.06 -4.86
CA LEU A 37 7.42 -8.03 -5.51
C LEU A 37 8.02 -7.05 -4.50
N PHE A 38 7.24 -6.52 -3.56
CA PHE A 38 7.66 -5.38 -2.74
C PHE A 38 8.09 -5.72 -1.31
N MET A 39 7.86 -6.95 -0.85
CA MET A 39 8.32 -7.40 0.47
C MET A 39 9.34 -8.54 0.35
N VAL A 40 9.02 -9.60 -0.39
CA VAL A 40 9.86 -10.81 -0.44
C VAL A 40 11.13 -10.58 -1.25
N ILE A 41 11.02 -10.10 -2.50
CA ILE A 41 12.18 -9.88 -3.38
C ILE A 41 13.21 -8.91 -2.75
N PRO A 42 12.82 -7.74 -2.22
CA PRO A 42 13.77 -6.83 -1.58
C PRO A 42 14.48 -7.43 -0.36
N ALA A 43 13.78 -8.27 0.41
CA ALA A 43 14.31 -8.94 1.60
C ALA A 43 15.30 -10.08 1.28
N MET A 44 15.28 -10.63 0.07
CA MET A 44 16.22 -11.69 -0.33
C MET A 44 17.65 -11.16 -0.43
N VAL A 45 18.52 -11.58 0.49
CA VAL A 45 19.92 -11.10 0.57
C VAL A 45 20.74 -11.49 -0.67
N PHE A 46 20.47 -12.66 -1.27
CA PHE A 46 21.21 -13.19 -2.42
C PHE A 46 20.86 -12.51 -3.76
N LEU A 47 19.80 -11.70 -3.83
CA LEU A 47 19.43 -11.05 -5.08
C LEU A 47 20.33 -9.83 -5.36
N PRO A 48 20.77 -9.64 -6.61
CA PRO A 48 21.53 -8.45 -7.01
C PRO A 48 20.79 -7.16 -6.67
N VAL A 49 21.52 -6.16 -6.18
CA VAL A 49 20.94 -4.84 -5.84
C VAL A 49 20.18 -4.24 -7.01
N ILE A 50 20.70 -4.39 -8.24
CA ILE A 50 20.05 -3.88 -9.46
C ILE A 50 18.62 -4.42 -9.64
N LEU A 51 18.38 -5.69 -9.29
CA LEU A 51 17.05 -6.29 -9.39
C LEU A 51 16.09 -5.68 -8.36
N LYS A 52 16.57 -5.42 -7.14
CA LYS A 52 15.80 -4.77 -6.07
C LYS A 52 15.43 -3.34 -6.46
N LEU A 53 16.37 -2.61 -7.05
CA LEU A 53 16.13 -1.24 -7.54
C LEU A 53 15.10 -1.23 -8.68
N LEU A 54 15.18 -2.19 -9.61
CA LEU A 54 14.21 -2.31 -10.70
C LEU A 54 12.79 -2.49 -10.17
N VAL A 55 12.61 -3.36 -9.17
CA VAL A 55 11.32 -3.56 -8.49
C VAL A 55 10.79 -2.25 -7.91
N VAL A 56 11.61 -1.51 -7.17
CA VAL A 56 11.19 -0.23 -6.54
C VAL A 56 10.77 0.78 -7.60
N ILE A 57 11.55 0.93 -8.68
CA ILE A 57 11.24 1.86 -9.78
C ILE A 57 9.95 1.46 -10.51
N MET A 58 9.67 0.16 -10.64
CA MET A 58 8.45 -0.35 -11.27
C MET A 58 7.24 -0.34 -10.33
N GLY A 59 7.41 0.03 -9.06
CA GLY A 59 6.35 0.11 -8.06
C GLY A 59 5.11 0.89 -8.51
N PRO A 60 5.25 2.15 -8.98
CA PRO A 60 4.12 2.92 -9.48
C PRO A 60 3.40 2.28 -10.66
N PHE A 61 4.13 1.59 -11.54
CA PHE A 61 3.53 0.88 -12.67
C PHE A 61 2.66 -0.30 -12.17
N PHE A 62 3.19 -1.12 -11.26
CA PHE A 62 2.40 -2.18 -10.63
C PHE A 62 1.15 -1.63 -9.93
N LEU A 63 1.30 -0.55 -9.14
CA LEU A 63 0.18 0.07 -8.44
C LEU A 63 -0.93 0.49 -9.39
N VAL A 64 -0.58 1.09 -10.54
CA VAL A 64 -1.60 1.46 -11.53
C VAL A 64 -2.31 0.23 -12.09
N LEU A 65 -1.59 -0.85 -12.42
CA LEU A 65 -2.23 -2.08 -12.90
C LEU A 65 -3.19 -2.65 -11.85
N ALA A 66 -2.73 -2.79 -10.61
CA ALA A 66 -3.55 -3.28 -9.50
C ALA A 66 -4.80 -2.42 -9.29
N LEU A 67 -4.63 -1.10 -9.14
CA LEU A 67 -5.74 -0.17 -8.88
C LEU A 67 -6.68 -0.01 -10.07
N THR A 68 -6.20 -0.22 -11.31
CA THR A 68 -7.06 -0.25 -12.49
C THR A 68 -7.92 -1.51 -12.50
N LEU A 69 -7.44 -2.66 -12.02
CA LEU A 69 -8.29 -3.84 -11.83
C LEU A 69 -9.43 -3.56 -10.83
N TYR A 70 -9.13 -2.90 -9.70
CA TYR A 70 -10.19 -2.45 -8.78
C TYR A 70 -11.17 -1.47 -9.46
N ARG A 71 -10.69 -0.60 -10.35
CA ARG A 71 -11.52 0.33 -11.13
C ARG A 71 -12.47 -0.40 -12.08
N GLU A 72 -11.98 -1.38 -12.82
CA GLU A 72 -12.80 -2.16 -13.74
C GLU A 72 -13.87 -2.95 -12.99
N ALA A 73 -13.50 -3.57 -11.87
CA ALA A 73 -14.45 -4.29 -11.01
C ALA A 73 -15.51 -3.38 -10.39
N ASP A 74 -15.15 -2.17 -9.95
CA ASP A 74 -16.11 -1.19 -9.40
C ASP A 74 -17.13 -0.73 -10.46
N TYR A 75 -16.70 -0.61 -11.72
CA TYR A 75 -17.61 -0.30 -12.84
C TYR A 75 -18.34 -1.52 -13.42
N GLY A 76 -18.09 -2.72 -12.89
CA GLY A 76 -18.68 -3.95 -13.42
C GLY A 76 -18.23 -4.28 -14.85
N ARG A 77 -17.02 -3.86 -15.23
CA ARG A 77 -16.44 -4.12 -16.57
C ARG A 77 -15.57 -5.36 -16.52
N ASP A 78 -15.76 -6.23 -17.50
CA ASP A 78 -14.92 -7.40 -17.74
C ASP A 78 -13.85 -7.04 -18.78
N THR A 79 -12.81 -6.37 -18.31
CA THR A 79 -11.71 -5.87 -19.15
C THR A 79 -10.52 -6.83 -19.03
N GLU A 80 -10.01 -7.32 -20.15
CA GLU A 80 -8.86 -8.21 -20.15
C GLU A 80 -7.61 -7.51 -19.57
N PHE A 81 -6.74 -8.29 -18.91
CA PHE A 81 -5.51 -7.75 -18.34
C PHE A 81 -4.57 -7.14 -19.40
N SER A 82 -4.56 -7.72 -20.61
CA SER A 82 -3.87 -7.22 -21.80
C SER A 82 -4.29 -5.78 -22.14
N ASP A 83 -5.60 -5.50 -22.09
CA ASP A 83 -6.15 -4.18 -22.37
C ASP A 83 -5.80 -3.17 -21.28
N ILE A 84 -5.81 -3.59 -20.01
CA ILE A 84 -5.36 -2.75 -18.90
C ILE A 84 -3.89 -2.36 -19.08
N VAL A 85 -3.03 -3.32 -19.43
CA VAL A 85 -1.61 -3.04 -19.70
C VAL A 85 -1.47 -2.10 -20.90
N ALA A 86 -2.24 -2.30 -21.98
CA ALA A 86 -2.22 -1.45 -23.16
C ALA A 86 -2.63 0.00 -22.85
N GLN A 87 -3.62 0.19 -21.98
CA GLN A 87 -4.06 1.52 -21.52
C GLN A 87 -2.97 2.26 -20.72
N VAL A 88 -2.19 1.54 -19.92
CA VAL A 88 -1.19 2.15 -19.01
C VAL A 88 0.17 2.33 -19.70
N LYS A 89 0.50 1.48 -20.68
CA LYS A 89 1.80 1.47 -21.39
C LYS A 89 2.27 2.84 -21.87
N PRO A 90 1.42 3.74 -22.43
CA PRO A 90 1.86 5.08 -22.85
C PRO A 90 2.41 5.95 -21.71
N GLN A 91 2.01 5.71 -20.46
CA GLN A 91 2.46 6.49 -19.30
C GLN A 91 3.62 5.81 -18.54
N ILE A 92 4.15 4.68 -19.02
CA ILE A 92 5.20 3.92 -18.31
C ILE A 92 6.43 4.77 -18.03
N GLY A 93 6.86 5.64 -18.96
CA GLY A 93 8.02 6.52 -18.75
C GLY A 93 7.82 7.49 -17.57
N LYS A 94 6.60 8.04 -17.42
CA LYS A 94 6.28 8.92 -16.27
C LYS A 94 6.16 8.12 -14.97
N LEU A 95 5.64 6.90 -15.02
CA LEU A 95 5.54 6.01 -13.86
C LEU A 95 6.92 5.55 -13.37
N VAL A 96 7.82 5.24 -14.29
CA VAL A 96 9.24 4.95 -14.01
C VAL A 96 9.94 6.18 -13.44
N ALA A 97 9.70 7.38 -13.99
CA ALA A 97 10.24 8.61 -13.42
C ALA A 97 9.71 8.89 -12.00
N LEU A 98 8.42 8.60 -11.74
CA LEU A 98 7.84 8.67 -10.40
C LEU A 98 8.52 7.66 -9.45
N GLY A 99 8.74 6.42 -9.90
CA GLY A 99 9.43 5.39 -9.12
C GLY A 99 10.89 5.76 -8.84
N GLY A 100 11.58 6.35 -9.83
CA GLY A 100 12.93 6.90 -9.68
C GLY A 100 12.98 8.04 -8.65
N ALA A 101 12.00 8.94 -8.64
CA ALA A 101 11.91 9.98 -7.62
C ALA A 101 11.73 9.39 -6.21
N CYS A 102 10.87 8.39 -6.06
CA CYS A 102 10.71 7.66 -4.80
C CYS A 102 12.01 6.94 -4.37
N MET A 103 12.73 6.35 -5.32
CA MET A 103 14.01 5.68 -5.08
C MET A 103 15.08 6.67 -4.59
N VAL A 104 15.24 7.81 -5.26
CA VAL A 104 16.20 8.85 -4.85
C VAL A 104 15.89 9.32 -3.44
N TYR A 105 14.62 9.57 -3.13
CA TYR A 105 14.23 9.97 -1.79
C TYR A 105 14.45 8.85 -0.75
N GLY A 106 14.20 7.59 -1.11
CA GLY A 106 14.54 6.44 -0.26
C GLY A 106 16.02 6.34 0.06
N ILE A 107 16.90 6.57 -0.92
CA ILE A 107 18.36 6.63 -0.73
C ILE A 107 18.74 7.77 0.21
N LEU A 108 18.12 8.94 0.07
CA LEU A 108 18.35 10.06 0.98
C LEU A 108 17.96 9.71 2.42
N ILE A 109 16.85 9.00 2.63
CA ILE A 109 16.47 8.53 3.97
C ILE A 109 17.54 7.58 4.52
N SER A 110 17.92 6.55 3.73
CA SER A 110 18.95 5.60 4.15
C SER A 110 20.27 6.30 4.50
N TYR A 111 20.65 7.34 3.76
CA TYR A 111 21.82 8.15 4.08
C TYR A 111 21.67 8.88 5.42
N VAL A 112 20.54 9.57 5.63
CA VAL A 112 20.26 10.36 6.85
C VAL A 112 20.08 9.50 8.10
N THR A 113 19.73 8.22 7.96
CA THR A 113 19.55 7.28 9.08
C THR A 113 20.67 6.26 9.21
N SER A 114 21.68 6.27 8.33
CA SER A 114 22.77 5.30 8.31
C SER A 114 23.52 5.20 9.65
N GLY A 115 23.85 6.33 10.26
CA GLY A 115 24.50 6.37 11.57
C GLY A 115 23.62 5.86 12.72
N ASP A 116 22.31 6.11 12.67
CA ASP A 116 21.38 5.58 13.66
C ASP A 116 21.25 4.05 13.55
N MET A 117 21.21 3.54 12.31
CA MET A 117 21.20 2.10 12.03
C MET A 117 22.47 1.43 12.51
N GLN A 118 23.64 2.01 12.21
CA GLN A 118 24.92 1.46 12.66
C GLN A 118 25.03 1.42 14.18
N ALA A 119 24.63 2.51 14.87
CA ALA A 119 24.63 2.54 16.33
C ALA A 119 23.69 1.49 16.93
N LEU A 120 22.53 1.26 16.32
CA LEU A 120 21.60 0.22 16.76
C LEU A 120 22.19 -1.19 16.53
N ASP A 121 22.80 -1.44 15.38
CA ASP A 121 23.47 -2.71 15.05
C ASP A 121 24.62 -3.00 16.03
N ASP A 122 25.43 -1.99 16.38
CA ASP A 122 26.51 -2.12 17.35
C ASP A 122 25.98 -2.52 18.74
N MET A 123 24.85 -1.94 19.17
CA MET A 123 24.20 -2.30 20.44
C MET A 123 23.64 -3.72 20.42
N VAL A 124 23.05 -4.15 19.31
CA VAL A 124 22.57 -5.53 19.12
C VAL A 124 23.74 -6.51 19.19
N ASN A 125 24.86 -6.19 18.52
CA ASN A 125 26.06 -7.01 18.55
C ASN A 125 26.71 -7.06 19.93
N ALA A 126 26.64 -5.96 20.69
CA ALA A 126 27.07 -5.89 22.08
C ALA A 126 26.12 -6.59 23.08
N LYS A 127 25.01 -7.18 22.59
CA LYS A 127 23.97 -7.81 23.41
C LYS A 127 23.41 -6.86 24.49
N ALA A 128 23.24 -5.59 24.14
CA ALA A 128 22.57 -4.62 25.00
C ALA A 128 21.19 -5.14 25.41
N ASP A 129 20.76 -4.80 26.63
CA ASP A 129 19.43 -5.16 27.09
C ASP A 129 18.33 -4.41 26.31
N ALA A 130 17.09 -4.88 26.48
CA ALA A 130 15.96 -4.33 25.74
C ALA A 130 15.69 -2.86 26.07
N GLU A 131 15.97 -2.43 27.31
CA GLU A 131 15.76 -1.05 27.74
C GLU A 131 16.77 -0.11 27.06
N ALA A 132 18.05 -0.49 27.06
CA ALA A 132 19.09 0.22 26.34
C ALA A 132 18.80 0.27 24.83
N LEU A 133 18.40 -0.84 24.21
CA LEU A 133 18.01 -0.86 22.79
C LEU A 133 16.84 0.09 22.50
N ALA A 134 15.83 0.13 23.37
CA ALA A 134 14.68 1.00 23.20
C ALA A 134 15.05 2.49 23.17
N THR A 135 16.09 2.91 23.92
CA THR A 135 16.57 4.31 23.91
C THR A 135 17.03 4.79 22.53
N ARG A 136 17.44 3.88 21.64
CA ARG A 136 17.84 4.18 20.26
C ARG A 136 16.81 3.76 19.22
N ALA A 137 16.19 2.59 19.40
CA ALA A 137 15.22 2.05 18.46
C ALA A 137 13.95 2.90 18.36
N VAL A 138 13.43 3.43 19.48
CA VAL A 138 12.18 4.22 19.47
C VAL A 138 12.36 5.56 18.75
N PRO A 139 13.37 6.40 19.05
CA PRO A 139 13.61 7.62 18.29
C PRO A 139 13.85 7.37 16.81
N LEU A 140 14.58 6.30 16.48
CA LEU A 140 14.84 5.91 15.09
C LEU A 140 13.55 5.50 14.36
N ALA A 141 12.68 4.73 15.00
CA ALA A 141 11.38 4.37 14.44
C ALA A 141 10.50 5.60 14.18
N ILE A 142 10.46 6.56 15.10
CA ILE A 142 9.74 7.83 14.93
C ILE A 142 10.34 8.63 13.76
N LYS A 143 11.67 8.75 13.70
CA LYS A 143 12.38 9.42 12.61
C LYS A 143 12.05 8.80 11.26
N MET A 144 12.10 7.47 11.16
CA MET A 144 11.72 6.73 9.95
C MET A 144 10.26 6.95 9.56
N LEU A 145 9.34 6.93 10.53
CA LEU A 145 7.92 7.18 10.28
C LEU A 145 7.68 8.57 9.69
N VAL A 146 8.30 9.60 10.26
CA VAL A 146 8.22 10.98 9.74
C VAL A 146 8.82 11.07 8.34
N LEU A 147 10.02 10.50 8.12
CA LEU A 147 10.72 10.56 6.84
C LEU A 147 10.01 9.79 5.72
N MET A 148 9.35 8.68 6.04
CA MET A 148 8.61 7.86 5.07
C MET A 148 7.23 8.43 4.72
N THR A 149 6.65 9.28 5.57
CA THR A 149 5.32 9.87 5.36
C THR A 149 5.18 10.54 3.98
N PRO A 150 6.13 11.38 3.51
CA PRO A 150 6.08 11.96 2.16
C PRO A 150 6.08 10.94 1.03
N ILE A 151 6.82 9.82 1.13
CA ILE A 151 6.77 8.75 0.12
C ILE A 151 5.36 8.19 0.08
N PHE A 152 4.82 7.77 1.23
CA PHE A 152 3.49 7.15 1.29
C PHE A 152 2.44 8.07 0.68
N MET A 153 2.45 9.34 1.06
CA MET A 153 1.51 10.32 0.52
C MET A 153 1.70 10.56 -0.99
N SER A 154 2.93 10.52 -1.49
CA SER A 154 3.22 10.70 -2.92
C SER A 154 2.74 9.50 -3.73
N THR A 155 2.98 8.27 -3.25
CA THR A 155 2.62 7.05 -3.99
C THR A 155 1.15 6.67 -3.85
N TRP A 156 0.43 7.23 -2.89
CA TRP A 156 -0.96 6.86 -2.62
C TRP A 156 -1.90 7.21 -3.79
N PHE A 157 -1.83 8.42 -4.36
CA PHE A 157 -2.68 8.84 -5.48
C PHE A 157 -1.91 9.17 -6.76
N ALA A 158 -0.63 9.57 -6.69
CA ALA A 158 0.10 10.06 -7.86
C ALA A 158 0.17 9.06 -9.04
N PRO A 159 0.40 7.75 -8.84
CA PRO A 159 0.47 6.82 -9.97
C PRO A 159 -0.83 6.80 -10.79
N MET A 160 -1.98 6.78 -10.12
CA MET A 160 -3.29 6.81 -10.78
C MET A 160 -3.55 8.14 -11.49
N LEU A 161 -3.15 9.27 -10.89
CA LEU A 161 -3.24 10.59 -11.52
C LEU A 161 -2.39 10.70 -12.80
N VAL A 162 -1.20 10.07 -12.80
CA VAL A 162 -0.33 10.00 -13.98
C VAL A 162 -0.98 9.14 -15.07
N ALA A 163 -1.48 7.96 -14.71
CA ALA A 163 -2.00 6.99 -15.67
C ALA A 163 -3.35 7.40 -16.28
N HIS A 164 -4.33 7.75 -15.46
CA HIS A 164 -5.72 7.98 -15.90
C HIS A 164 -6.03 9.45 -16.23
N HIS A 165 -5.24 10.40 -15.70
CA HIS A 165 -5.46 11.83 -15.94
C HIS A 165 -4.27 12.54 -16.57
N GLN A 166 -3.24 11.78 -17.00
CA GLN A 166 -2.06 12.26 -17.73
C GLN A 166 -1.27 13.38 -17.04
N PHE A 167 -1.35 13.49 -15.71
CA PHE A 167 -0.61 14.51 -14.96
C PHE A 167 0.91 14.34 -15.19
N SER A 168 1.65 15.46 -15.18
CA SER A 168 3.11 15.39 -15.06
C SER A 168 3.48 14.84 -13.68
N VAL A 169 4.65 14.20 -13.57
CA VAL A 169 5.12 13.55 -12.33
C VAL A 169 5.04 14.52 -11.14
N TRP A 170 5.55 15.74 -11.31
CA TRP A 170 5.55 16.74 -10.24
C TRP A 170 4.15 17.21 -9.84
N LYS A 171 3.26 17.42 -10.83
CA LYS A 171 1.87 17.79 -10.57
C LYS A 171 1.15 16.66 -9.82
N ALA A 172 1.37 15.41 -10.23
CA ALA A 172 0.79 14.24 -9.59
C ALA A 172 1.22 14.08 -8.14
N ILE A 173 2.52 14.24 -7.83
CA ILE A 173 3.05 14.20 -6.46
C ILE A 173 2.39 15.27 -5.59
N LYS A 174 2.38 16.53 -6.05
CA LYS A 174 1.76 17.64 -5.30
C LYS A 174 0.28 17.40 -5.05
N SER A 175 -0.46 16.98 -6.07
CA SER A 175 -1.88 16.66 -5.94
C SER A 175 -2.10 15.49 -4.99
N SER A 176 -1.27 14.45 -5.04
CA SER A 176 -1.36 13.30 -4.14
C SER A 176 -1.15 13.71 -2.68
N ILE A 177 -0.10 14.46 -2.38
CA ILE A 177 0.17 14.99 -1.04
C ILE A 177 -0.98 15.86 -0.56
N ALA A 178 -1.45 16.80 -1.40
CA ALA A 178 -2.58 17.66 -1.06
C ALA A 178 -3.85 16.85 -0.77
N GLY A 179 -4.16 15.84 -1.60
CA GLY A 179 -5.28 14.93 -1.39
C GLY A 179 -5.19 14.18 -0.07
N CYS A 180 -4.02 13.61 0.24
CA CYS A 180 -3.78 12.94 1.53
C CYS A 180 -3.97 13.89 2.72
N LEU A 181 -3.46 15.13 2.66
CA LEU A 181 -3.62 16.11 3.74
C LEU A 181 -5.08 16.52 3.94
N THR A 182 -5.81 16.77 2.85
CA THR A 182 -7.22 17.19 2.94
C THR A 182 -8.13 16.08 3.45
N SER A 183 -7.73 14.83 3.25
CA SER A 183 -8.52 13.64 3.61
C SER A 183 -7.90 12.82 4.74
N VAL A 184 -6.93 13.39 5.49
CA VAL A 184 -6.17 12.67 6.52
C VAL A 184 -7.07 12.03 7.57
N LEU A 185 -8.12 12.74 8.02
CA LEU A 185 -9.07 12.21 9.00
C LEU A 185 -9.88 11.04 8.44
N SER A 186 -10.39 11.17 7.22
CA SER A 186 -11.18 10.11 6.56
C SER A 186 -10.31 8.87 6.30
N LEU A 187 -9.07 9.06 5.82
CA LEU A 187 -8.11 7.97 5.63
C LEU A 187 -7.75 7.27 6.95
N THR A 188 -7.50 8.05 8.00
CA THR A 188 -7.17 7.51 9.33
C THR A 188 -8.32 6.70 9.90
N PHE A 189 -9.57 7.19 9.84
CA PHE A 189 -10.72 6.42 10.30
C PHE A 189 -10.93 5.16 9.49
N ALA A 190 -10.77 5.21 8.16
CA ALA A 190 -10.90 4.03 7.32
C ALA A 190 -9.83 2.97 7.66
N TRP A 191 -8.59 3.42 7.89
CA TRP A 191 -7.48 2.56 8.29
C TRP A 191 -7.73 1.89 9.65
N ILE A 192 -8.20 2.65 10.64
CA ILE A 192 -8.56 2.13 11.97
C ILE A 192 -9.67 1.10 11.85
N LEU A 193 -10.73 1.38 11.09
CA LEU A 193 -11.86 0.46 10.90
C LEU A 193 -11.43 -0.85 10.26
N LEU A 194 -10.63 -0.80 9.19
CA LEU A 194 -10.11 -2.01 8.53
C LEU A 194 -9.18 -2.79 9.45
N THR A 195 -8.26 -2.11 10.14
CA THR A 195 -7.30 -2.76 11.03
C THR A 195 -8.00 -3.40 12.22
N ALA A 196 -8.98 -2.72 12.83
CA ALA A 196 -9.78 -3.29 13.92
C ALA A 196 -10.59 -4.51 13.45
N GLY A 197 -11.23 -4.42 12.28
CA GLY A 197 -11.94 -5.56 11.68
C GLY A 197 -11.03 -6.76 11.43
N LEU A 198 -9.86 -6.52 10.83
CA LEU A 198 -8.84 -7.55 10.60
C LEU A 198 -8.34 -8.15 11.91
N ALA A 199 -8.02 -7.33 12.92
CA ALA A 199 -7.55 -7.80 14.21
C ALA A 199 -8.57 -8.71 14.91
N LEU A 200 -9.87 -8.37 14.85
CA LEU A 200 -10.94 -9.22 15.39
C LEU A 200 -11.02 -10.56 14.64
N CYS A 201 -10.96 -10.54 13.31
CA CYS A 201 -10.94 -11.76 12.50
C CYS A 201 -9.69 -12.62 12.77
N MET A 202 -8.52 -11.98 12.91
CA MET A 202 -7.26 -12.65 13.26
C MET A 202 -7.33 -13.29 14.64
N MET A 203 -7.92 -12.61 15.62
CA MET A 203 -8.08 -13.16 16.97
C MET A 203 -8.99 -14.38 16.96
N ALA A 204 -10.15 -14.30 16.28
CA ALA A 204 -11.09 -15.41 16.20
C ALA A 204 -10.47 -16.64 15.51
N THR A 205 -9.80 -16.45 14.37
CA THR A 205 -9.12 -17.53 13.63
C THR A 205 -7.91 -18.05 14.40
N GLY A 206 -7.16 -17.19 15.08
CA GLY A 206 -6.02 -17.54 15.92
C GLY A 206 -6.39 -18.46 17.07
N ILE A 207 -7.56 -18.26 17.71
CA ILE A 207 -8.07 -19.17 18.74
C ILE A 207 -8.28 -20.58 18.17
N VAL A 208 -8.89 -20.69 16.99
CA VAL A 208 -9.12 -21.99 16.33
C VAL A 208 -7.78 -22.68 16.02
N VAL A 209 -6.83 -21.95 15.46
CA VAL A 209 -5.49 -22.47 15.16
C VAL A 209 -4.75 -22.90 16.42
N ALA A 210 -4.86 -22.15 17.52
CA ALA A 210 -4.24 -22.49 18.80
C ALA A 210 -4.80 -23.79 19.37
N LEU A 211 -6.12 -24.00 19.29
CA LEU A 211 -6.76 -25.25 19.71
C LEU A 211 -6.25 -26.45 18.89
N VAL A 212 -6.15 -26.32 17.57
CA VAL A 212 -5.58 -27.38 16.71
C VAL A 212 -4.11 -27.64 17.07
N THR A 213 -3.35 -26.59 17.32
CA THR A 213 -1.92 -26.69 17.69
C THR A 213 -1.73 -27.43 19.02
N ALA A 214 -2.63 -27.22 19.99
CA ALA A 214 -2.59 -27.91 21.27
C ALA A 214 -2.81 -29.43 21.14
N ILE A 215 -3.57 -29.88 20.14
CA ILE A 215 -3.87 -31.29 19.89
C ILE A 215 -2.82 -31.92 18.96
N ILE A 216 -2.49 -31.24 17.84
CA ILE A 216 -1.61 -31.74 16.78
C ILE A 216 -0.59 -30.66 16.42
N LYS A 217 0.54 -30.61 17.15
CA LYS A 217 1.56 -29.56 17.01
C LYS A 217 2.06 -29.33 15.57
N PRO A 218 2.44 -30.37 14.79
CA PRO A 218 2.96 -30.14 13.44
C PRO A 218 1.93 -29.50 12.50
N VAL A 219 0.66 -29.92 12.59
CA VAL A 219 -0.44 -29.35 11.81
C VAL A 219 -0.71 -27.92 12.25
N GLY A 220 -0.71 -27.65 13.56
CA GLY A 220 -0.89 -26.32 14.13
C GLY A 220 0.12 -25.28 13.65
N LEU A 221 1.39 -25.67 13.53
CA LEU A 221 2.45 -24.78 13.03
C LEU A 221 2.27 -24.41 11.55
N ILE A 222 1.86 -25.38 10.73
CA ILE A 222 1.52 -25.13 9.32
C ILE A 222 0.32 -24.19 9.23
N LEU A 223 -0.74 -24.46 10.00
CA LEU A 223 -1.94 -23.61 10.02
C LEU A 223 -1.64 -22.19 10.47
N THR A 224 -0.79 -22.01 11.49
CA THR A 224 -0.38 -20.68 11.95
C THR A 224 0.30 -19.88 10.83
N SER A 225 1.23 -20.52 10.11
CA SER A 225 1.93 -19.89 8.99
C SER A 225 0.98 -19.52 7.86
N LEU A 226 0.04 -20.41 7.51
CA LEU A 226 -0.99 -20.17 6.50
C LEU A 226 -1.95 -19.06 6.91
N THR A 227 -2.35 -19.00 8.18
CA THR A 227 -3.20 -17.93 8.71
C THR A 227 -2.49 -16.58 8.63
N LEU A 228 -1.23 -16.49 9.05
CA LEU A 228 -0.45 -15.25 8.95
C LEU A 228 -0.32 -14.79 7.50
N LEU A 229 -0.02 -15.71 6.58
CA LEU A 229 0.03 -15.39 5.16
C LEU A 229 -1.34 -14.91 4.64
N ALA A 230 -2.42 -15.63 4.96
CA ALA A 230 -3.77 -15.27 4.51
C ALA A 230 -4.17 -13.87 4.98
N PHE A 231 -3.88 -13.51 6.24
CA PHE A 231 -4.17 -12.18 6.76
C PHE A 231 -3.26 -11.09 6.21
N LEU A 232 -1.98 -11.40 5.91
CA LEU A 232 -1.10 -10.48 5.20
C LEU A 232 -1.65 -10.17 3.80
N LEU A 233 -2.09 -11.19 3.06
CA LEU A 233 -2.69 -11.02 1.74
C LEU A 233 -4.02 -10.27 1.82
N LEU A 234 -4.86 -10.58 2.80
CA LEU A 234 -6.12 -9.89 3.02
C LEU A 234 -5.89 -8.41 3.37
N ALA A 235 -4.97 -8.11 4.29
CA ALA A 235 -4.62 -6.74 4.66
C ALA A 235 -4.10 -5.96 3.47
N THR A 236 -3.23 -6.56 2.66
CA THR A 236 -2.67 -5.94 1.44
C THR A 236 -3.76 -5.67 0.40
N SER A 237 -4.66 -6.64 0.18
CA SER A 237 -5.81 -6.47 -0.72
C SER A 237 -6.72 -5.33 -0.27
N LEU A 238 -7.06 -5.27 1.03
CA LEU A 238 -7.93 -4.21 1.55
C LEU A 238 -7.23 -2.84 1.55
N MET A 239 -5.91 -2.80 1.71
CA MET A 239 -5.12 -1.58 1.53
C MET A 239 -5.22 -1.07 0.09
N LEU A 240 -5.01 -1.93 -0.91
CA LEU A 240 -5.11 -1.55 -2.33
C LEU A 240 -6.54 -1.13 -2.69
N GLY A 241 -7.54 -1.85 -2.18
CA GLY A 241 -8.94 -1.47 -2.33
C GLY A 241 -9.24 -0.10 -1.70
N LEU A 242 -8.74 0.16 -0.49
CA LEU A 242 -8.88 1.47 0.16
C LEU A 242 -8.20 2.59 -0.64
N GLN A 243 -7.01 2.31 -1.18
CA GLN A 243 -6.28 3.25 -2.03
C GLN A 243 -7.09 3.59 -3.29
N TYR A 244 -7.73 2.61 -3.92
CA TYR A 244 -8.62 2.82 -5.06
C TYR A 244 -9.88 3.64 -4.71
N VAL A 245 -10.65 3.25 -3.69
CA VAL A 245 -11.92 3.94 -3.37
C VAL A 245 -11.69 5.37 -2.89
N SER A 246 -10.61 5.61 -2.13
CA SER A 246 -10.21 6.96 -1.72
C SER A 246 -9.76 7.79 -2.92
N TYR A 247 -9.02 7.22 -3.87
CA TYR A 247 -8.65 7.87 -5.12
C TYR A 247 -9.90 8.27 -5.93
N ARG A 248 -10.83 7.33 -6.08
CA ARG A 248 -12.07 7.51 -6.86
C ARG A 248 -12.88 8.69 -6.34
N ASP A 249 -13.03 8.79 -5.02
CA ASP A 249 -13.89 9.79 -4.39
C ASP A 249 -13.21 11.16 -4.24
N ILE A 250 -11.90 11.20 -4.02
CA ILE A 250 -11.15 12.46 -3.88
C ILE A 250 -10.91 13.11 -5.25
N PHE A 251 -10.54 12.30 -6.25
CA PHE A 251 -10.08 12.75 -7.57
C PHE A 251 -10.98 12.31 -8.71
N ALA A 252 -11.12 10.99 -8.95
CA ALA A 252 -11.64 10.48 -10.22
C ALA A 252 -13.04 11.02 -10.55
N LYS A 253 -13.99 10.98 -9.60
CA LYS A 253 -15.35 11.51 -9.80
C LYS A 253 -15.39 12.97 -10.25
N LYS A 254 -14.48 13.81 -9.75
CA LYS A 254 -14.41 15.24 -10.10
C LYS A 254 -13.73 15.47 -11.45
N LEU A 255 -12.65 14.73 -11.71
CA LEU A 255 -11.85 14.87 -12.92
C LEU A 255 -12.58 14.26 -14.14
N ASP A 256 -13.23 13.12 -13.95
CA ASP A 256 -14.06 12.47 -14.98
C ASP A 256 -15.28 13.35 -15.32
N ALA A 257 -15.93 13.96 -14.32
CA ALA A 257 -17.03 14.91 -14.57
C ALA A 257 -16.57 16.14 -15.36
N LYS A 258 -15.43 16.72 -15.00
CA LYS A 258 -14.86 17.89 -15.70
C LYS A 258 -14.45 17.58 -17.15
N ALA A 259 -14.03 16.34 -17.44
CA ALA A 259 -13.68 15.91 -18.79
C ALA A 259 -14.92 15.75 -19.71
N LEU A 260 -16.11 15.57 -19.12
CA LEU A 260 -17.38 15.43 -19.84
C LEU A 260 -18.09 16.79 -20.04
N GLU A 261 -17.66 17.86 -19.38
CA GLU A 261 -18.12 19.21 -19.67
C GLU A 261 -17.60 19.61 -21.07
N PRO A 262 -18.48 19.97 -22.03
CA PRO A 262 -18.02 20.51 -23.30
C PRO A 262 -17.16 21.73 -23.01
N SER A 263 -16.01 21.86 -23.69
CA SER A 263 -15.19 23.08 -23.63
C SER A 263 -16.09 24.30 -23.86
N ALA A 264 -16.51 24.96 -22.79
CA ALA A 264 -17.22 26.22 -22.85
C ALA A 264 -16.17 27.30 -23.12
N ALA A 265 -15.72 27.36 -24.37
CA ALA A 265 -15.10 28.48 -25.07
C ALA A 265 -14.57 27.97 -26.42
#